data_AF-A0A354FT41-F1
#
_entry.id   AF-A0A354FT41-F1
#
_cell.length_a   1.000
_cell.length_b   1.000
_cell.length_c   1.000
_cell.angle_alpha   90.00
_cell.angle_beta   90.00
_cell.angle_gamma   90.00
#
_symmetry.space_group_name_H-M   'P 1'
#
loop_
_entity.id
_entity.type
_entity.pdbx_description
1 polymer ?
#
loop_
_entity_poly.entity_id
_entity_poly.type
_entity_poly.pdbx_seq_one_letter_code
_entity_poly.pdbx_strand_id
1 'polypeptide(L)'
;MKSLIKSAITLIGLVSISIGSANAADAVNDKCPISGKAADGSKSVELVAKFCCGKCVAKFEKDPTAYAAKVAKAADGKCAFSGKSAGKESKISIAVCCGKCKKKGDADPKALFAKLQKKKKKEK
;
A
#
# COMPACT_ATOMS: atom_id res chain seq x y z
N MET A 1 -4.91 -8.10 63.39
CA MET A 1 -5.30 -6.87 64.12
C MET A 1 -4.28 -5.78 63.82
N LYS A 2 -4.73 -4.65 63.22
CA LYS A 2 -3.97 -3.47 62.74
C LYS A 2 -3.11 -3.75 61.48
N SER A 3 -3.29 -3.16 60.29
CA SER A 3 -3.83 -1.87 59.81
C SER A 3 -4.65 -2.11 58.52
N LEU A 4 -5.90 -1.67 58.32
CA LEU A 4 -6.41 -0.30 58.07
C LEU A 4 -5.57 0.44 57.00
N ILE A 5 -5.77 0.23 55.70
CA ILE A 5 -6.84 0.82 54.85
C ILE A 5 -7.04 2.32 55.13
N LYS A 6 -6.42 3.18 54.32
CA LYS A 6 -6.97 4.50 53.99
C LYS A 6 -6.51 4.93 52.59
N SER A 7 -7.51 5.07 51.74
CA SER A 7 -7.49 5.42 50.33
C SER A 7 -6.70 6.69 50.01
N ALA A 8 -6.02 6.68 48.86
CA ALA A 8 -5.84 7.87 48.04
C ALA A 8 -5.95 7.45 46.57
N ILE A 9 -7.12 7.74 46.00
CA ILE A 9 -7.42 7.74 44.58
C ILE A 9 -6.46 8.73 43.90
N THR A 10 -5.74 8.30 42.88
CA THR A 10 -5.31 9.20 41.80
C THR A 10 -5.43 8.45 40.48
N LEU A 11 -6.58 8.70 39.86
CA LEU A 11 -6.93 8.38 38.50
C LEU A 11 -6.07 9.25 37.56
N ILE A 12 -5.00 8.71 36.99
CA ILE A 12 -4.37 9.29 35.80
C ILE A 12 -4.17 8.16 34.81
N GLY A 13 -5.24 7.88 34.07
CA GLY A 13 -5.16 7.17 32.81
C GLY A 13 -4.38 8.03 31.83
N LEU A 14 -3.10 7.71 31.67
CA LEU A 14 -2.33 8.14 30.51
C LEU A 14 -2.56 7.11 29.42
N VAL A 15 -3.58 7.43 28.63
CA VAL A 15 -3.79 7.05 27.23
C VAL A 15 -2.62 6.25 26.65
N SER A 16 -2.87 4.96 26.40
CA SER A 16 -2.04 4.17 25.49
C SER A 16 -2.14 4.84 24.13
N ILE A 17 -1.22 5.76 23.82
CA ILE A 17 -0.97 6.22 22.47
C ILE A 17 -0.47 4.98 21.74
N SER A 18 -1.40 4.20 21.19
CA SER A 18 -1.10 3.33 20.06
C SER A 18 -0.68 4.28 18.94
N ILE A 19 0.61 4.60 18.94
CA ILE A 19 1.31 5.14 17.79
C ILE A 19 1.08 4.07 16.73
N GLY A 20 0.03 4.24 15.94
CA GLY A 20 -0.16 3.55 14.69
C GLY A 20 0.97 4.01 13.81
N SER A 21 2.13 3.39 13.97
CA SER A 21 3.26 3.55 13.08
C SER A 21 2.74 3.21 11.69
N ALA A 22 2.50 4.23 10.88
CA ALA A 22 2.36 4.10 9.44
C ALA A 22 3.74 3.64 8.94
N ASN A 23 3.99 2.34 9.12
CA ASN A 23 5.25 1.72 8.78
C ASN A 23 5.36 1.71 7.25
N ALA A 24 6.53 2.09 6.77
CA ALA A 24 7.05 1.86 5.43
C ALA A 24 6.99 0.39 4.94
N ALA A 25 6.40 -0.52 5.72
CA ALA A 25 6.43 -1.98 5.57
C ALA A 25 5.38 -2.56 4.60
N ASP A 26 4.42 -1.78 4.12
CA ASP A 26 3.31 -2.30 3.27
C ASP A 26 3.54 -2.05 1.77
N ALA A 27 4.78 -1.82 1.36
CA ALA A 27 5.09 -1.67 -0.05
C ALA A 27 5.10 -3.03 -0.76
N VAL A 28 4.50 -3.10 -1.94
CA VAL A 28 4.40 -4.36 -2.72
C VAL A 28 5.70 -4.75 -3.43
N ASN A 29 6.83 -4.10 -3.10
CA ASN A 29 8.12 -4.26 -3.79
C ASN A 29 9.34 -3.84 -2.93
N ASP A 30 10.45 -4.57 -3.10
CA ASP A 30 11.75 -4.26 -2.47
C ASP A 30 12.71 -3.48 -3.38
N LYS A 31 12.45 -3.48 -4.69
CA LYS A 31 13.27 -2.80 -5.70
C LYS A 31 12.48 -1.68 -6.35
N CYS A 32 13.10 -0.53 -6.52
CA CYS A 32 12.51 0.62 -7.19
C CYS A 32 12.16 0.27 -8.65
N PRO A 33 10.89 0.39 -9.07
CA PRO A 33 10.47 0.06 -10.43
C PRO A 33 11.04 1.00 -11.50
N ILE A 34 11.54 2.18 -11.09
CA ILE A 34 12.14 3.16 -11.99
C ILE A 34 13.62 2.86 -12.22
N SER A 35 14.40 2.72 -11.14
CA SER A 35 15.86 2.62 -11.21
C SER A 35 16.41 1.19 -11.07
N GLY A 36 15.64 0.27 -10.47
CA GLY A 36 16.10 -1.07 -10.09
C GLY A 36 16.95 -1.13 -8.81
N LYS A 37 17.26 0.02 -8.18
CA LYS A 37 17.94 0.06 -6.87
C LYS A 37 17.01 -0.45 -5.76
N ALA A 38 17.56 -0.82 -4.61
CA ALA A 38 16.78 -1.13 -3.42
C ALA A 38 15.85 0.05 -3.07
N ALA A 39 14.62 -0.27 -2.69
CA ALA A 39 13.65 0.67 -2.15
C ALA A 39 13.34 0.22 -0.73
N ASP A 40 13.78 0.99 0.24
CA ASP A 40 13.68 0.69 1.68
C ASP A 40 12.32 1.09 2.30
N GLY A 41 11.35 1.50 1.46
CA GLY A 41 10.02 1.88 1.90
C GLY A 41 9.91 3.30 2.49
N SER A 42 11.02 4.02 2.76
CA SER A 42 10.97 5.39 3.32
C SER A 42 10.25 6.41 2.41
N LYS A 43 10.15 6.09 1.11
CA LYS A 43 9.39 6.86 0.13
C LYS A 43 8.53 5.89 -0.66
N SER A 44 7.22 6.14 -0.68
CA SER A 44 6.28 5.35 -1.45
C SER A 44 5.33 6.22 -2.26
N VAL A 45 4.69 5.59 -3.22
CA VAL A 45 3.65 6.15 -4.08
C VAL A 45 2.41 5.29 -3.89
N GLU A 46 1.29 5.92 -3.53
CA GLU A 46 0.01 5.22 -3.40
C GLU A 46 -0.63 5.06 -4.78
N LEU A 47 -1.07 3.84 -5.10
CA LEU A 47 -1.92 3.58 -6.25
C LEU A 47 -3.28 3.08 -5.75
N VAL A 48 -4.34 3.71 -6.24
CA VAL A 48 -5.72 3.26 -6.03
C VAL A 48 -6.17 2.42 -7.22
N ALA A 49 -6.29 1.10 -7.02
CA ALA A 49 -6.83 0.18 -8.01
C ALA A 49 -8.35 0.02 -7.81
N LYS A 50 -9.12 0.12 -8.90
CA LYS A 50 -10.58 0.13 -8.89
C LYS A 50 -11.13 -1.21 -9.39
N PHE A 51 -12.13 -1.75 -8.70
CA PHE A 51 -12.72 -3.06 -8.95
C PHE A 51 -14.24 -3.04 -8.83
N CYS A 52 -14.92 -3.94 -9.54
CA CYS A 52 -16.39 -4.02 -9.51
C CYS A 52 -16.95 -4.78 -8.30
N CYS A 53 -16.15 -5.61 -7.62
CA CYS A 53 -16.61 -6.42 -6.49
C CYS A 53 -15.47 -6.81 -5.53
N GLY A 54 -15.83 -7.28 -4.33
CA GLY A 54 -14.87 -7.71 -3.30
C GLY A 54 -14.02 -8.91 -3.71
N LYS A 55 -14.55 -9.82 -4.54
CA LYS A 55 -13.76 -10.96 -5.07
C LYS A 55 -12.59 -10.50 -5.95
N CYS A 56 -12.80 -9.43 -6.73
CA CYS A 56 -11.73 -8.83 -7.54
C CYS A 56 -10.69 -8.14 -6.66
N VAL A 57 -11.11 -7.43 -5.60
CA VAL A 57 -10.21 -6.84 -4.61
C VAL A 57 -9.34 -7.92 -3.96
N ALA A 58 -9.97 -8.97 -3.39
CA ALA A 58 -9.25 -10.06 -2.73
C ALA A 58 -8.29 -10.80 -3.67
N LYS A 59 -8.64 -10.93 -4.95
CA LYS A 59 -7.75 -11.53 -5.96
C LYS A 59 -6.55 -10.64 -6.27
N PHE A 60 -6.75 -9.33 -6.30
CA PHE A 60 -5.69 -8.35 -6.51
C PHE A 60 -4.73 -8.30 -5.33
N GLU A 61 -5.25 -8.21 -4.10
CA GLU A 61 -4.43 -8.10 -2.87
C GLU A 61 -3.54 -9.32 -2.63
N LYS A 62 -3.95 -10.50 -3.11
CA LYS A 62 -3.12 -11.72 -3.04
C LYS A 62 -1.84 -11.66 -3.87
N ASP A 63 -1.87 -11.04 -5.04
CA ASP A 63 -0.68 -10.81 -5.87
C ASP A 63 -0.88 -9.57 -6.74
N PRO A 64 -0.72 -8.37 -6.17
CA PRO A 64 -1.01 -7.13 -6.89
C PRO A 64 -0.10 -6.99 -8.12
N THR A 65 1.17 -7.38 -7.97
CA THR A 65 2.18 -7.30 -9.03
C THR A 65 1.87 -8.17 -10.25
N ALA A 66 1.22 -9.33 -10.08
CA ALA A 66 0.82 -10.18 -11.20
C ALA A 66 -0.24 -9.52 -12.11
N TYR A 67 -0.98 -8.56 -11.56
CA TYR A 67 -2.07 -7.87 -12.24
C TYR A 67 -1.75 -6.42 -12.59
N ALA A 68 -0.52 -5.97 -12.40
CA ALA A 68 -0.16 -4.56 -12.55
C ALA A 68 -0.45 -4.00 -13.95
N ALA A 69 -0.21 -4.76 -15.01
CA ALA A 69 -0.54 -4.35 -16.38
C ALA A 69 -2.05 -4.22 -16.61
N LYS A 70 -2.87 -5.08 -15.98
CA LYS A 70 -4.34 -4.99 -16.07
C LYS A 70 -4.84 -3.73 -15.37
N VAL A 71 -4.31 -3.43 -14.18
CA VAL A 71 -4.65 -2.21 -13.43
C VAL A 71 -4.17 -0.96 -14.17
N ALA A 72 -2.97 -0.97 -14.73
CA ALA A 72 -2.43 0.17 -15.45
C ALA A 72 -3.17 0.48 -16.76
N LYS A 73 -3.74 -0.54 -17.41
CA LYS A 73 -4.56 -0.38 -18.61
C LYS A 73 -6.03 -0.08 -18.31
N ALA A 74 -6.46 -0.20 -17.06
CA ALA A 74 -7.84 0.05 -16.68
C ALA A 74 -8.16 1.54 -16.85
N ALA A 75 -9.22 1.83 -17.59
CA ALA A 75 -9.77 3.18 -17.64
C ALA A 75 -10.30 3.58 -16.27
N ASP A 76 -10.28 4.88 -15.99
CA ASP A 76 -10.74 5.41 -14.72
C ASP A 76 -12.22 5.08 -14.47
N GLY A 77 -12.52 4.69 -13.23
CA GLY A 77 -13.85 4.22 -12.84
C GLY A 77 -14.24 2.84 -13.38
N LYS A 78 -13.35 2.13 -14.09
CA LYS A 78 -13.60 0.75 -14.53
C LYS A 78 -12.81 -0.27 -13.70
N CYS A 79 -13.37 -1.46 -13.62
CA CYS A 79 -12.75 -2.62 -13.01
C CYS A 79 -11.57 -3.11 -13.86
N ALA A 80 -10.40 -3.24 -13.25
CA ALA A 80 -9.19 -3.71 -13.94
C ALA A 80 -9.28 -5.14 -14.50
N PHE A 81 -10.19 -5.98 -13.99
CA PHE A 81 -10.35 -7.36 -14.46
C PHE A 81 -11.44 -7.54 -15.50
N SER A 82 -12.57 -6.85 -15.35
CA SER A 82 -13.76 -7.07 -16.16
C SER A 82 -14.13 -5.90 -17.06
N GLY A 83 -13.56 -4.71 -16.85
CA GLY A 83 -13.95 -3.48 -17.58
C GLY A 83 -15.33 -2.89 -17.19
N LYS A 84 -16.12 -3.58 -16.35
CA LYS A 84 -17.37 -3.06 -15.77
C LYS A 84 -17.11 -1.87 -14.84
N SER A 85 -18.15 -1.10 -14.52
CA SER A 85 -18.05 0.00 -13.55
C SER A 85 -17.47 -0.47 -12.22
N ALA A 86 -16.55 0.30 -11.66
CA ALA A 86 -15.97 0.04 -10.36
C ALA A 86 -16.93 0.45 -9.23
N GLY A 87 -17.01 -0.37 -8.19
CA GLY A 87 -17.78 -0.11 -6.97
C GLY A 87 -17.00 -0.39 -5.68
N LYS A 88 -15.71 -0.75 -5.82
CA LYS A 88 -14.75 -1.04 -4.75
C LYS A 88 -13.38 -0.53 -5.20
N GLU A 89 -12.52 -0.24 -4.23
CA GLU A 89 -11.14 0.14 -4.48
C GLU A 89 -10.19 -0.57 -3.51
N SER A 90 -8.95 -0.74 -3.92
CA SER A 90 -7.87 -1.28 -3.11
C SER A 90 -6.64 -0.40 -3.32
N LYS A 91 -6.01 -0.03 -2.22
CA LYS A 91 -4.87 0.87 -2.20
C LYS A 91 -3.61 0.05 -2.01
N ILE A 92 -2.60 0.33 -2.81
CA ILE A 92 -1.28 -0.28 -2.65
C ILE A 92 -0.22 0.79 -2.51
N SER A 93 0.83 0.47 -1.76
CA SER A 93 2.01 1.30 -1.62
C SER A 93 3.11 0.76 -2.53
N ILE A 94 3.74 1.63 -3.31
CA ILE A 94 4.87 1.27 -4.19
C ILE A 94 6.10 2.02 -3.71
N ALA A 95 7.08 1.30 -3.17
CA ALA A 95 8.31 1.88 -2.68
C ALA A 95 9.22 2.35 -3.84
N VAL A 96 9.85 3.50 -3.62
CA VAL A 96 10.80 4.12 -4.55
C VAL A 96 12.07 4.55 -3.83
N CYS A 97 13.22 4.46 -4.50
CA CYS A 97 14.52 4.64 -3.87
C CYS A 97 14.91 6.11 -3.60
N CYS A 98 14.19 7.10 -4.13
CA CYS A 98 14.53 8.51 -3.93
C CYS A 98 13.35 9.45 -4.24
N GLY A 99 13.44 10.69 -3.77
CA GLY A 99 12.40 11.71 -3.97
C GLY A 99 12.11 12.04 -5.44
N LYS A 100 13.12 11.97 -6.32
CA LYS A 100 12.91 12.15 -7.77
C LYS A 100 12.06 11.02 -8.36
N CYS A 101 12.25 9.79 -7.89
CA CYS A 101 11.42 8.66 -8.28
C CYS A 101 10.00 8.79 -7.71
N LYS A 102 9.86 9.31 -6.49
CA LYS A 102 8.55 9.62 -5.88
C LYS A 102 7.77 10.61 -6.76
N LYS A 103 8.36 11.77 -7.09
CA LYS A 103 7.73 12.76 -7.99
C LYS A 103 7.30 12.16 -9.34
N LYS A 104 8.13 11.32 -9.96
CA LYS A 104 7.78 10.64 -11.21
C LYS A 104 6.64 9.62 -11.04
N GLY A 105 6.61 8.93 -9.90
CA GLY A 105 5.58 7.97 -9.59
C GLY A 105 4.25 8.61 -9.21
N ASP A 106 4.25 9.72 -8.46
CA ASP A 106 3.03 10.49 -8.15
C ASP A 106 2.39 11.05 -9.42
N ALA A 107 3.19 11.41 -10.43
CA ALA A 107 2.68 11.89 -11.73
C ALA A 107 2.04 10.77 -12.58
N ASP A 108 2.52 9.54 -12.46
CA ASP A 108 1.98 8.39 -13.18
C ASP A 108 2.10 7.09 -12.36
N PRO A 109 1.21 6.90 -11.36
CA PRO A 109 1.28 5.75 -10.47
C PRO A 109 0.93 4.44 -11.20
N LYS A 110 0.09 4.51 -12.25
CA LYS A 110 -0.28 3.36 -13.09
C LYS A 110 0.94 2.85 -13.88
N ALA A 111 1.71 3.73 -14.51
CA ALA A 111 2.93 3.37 -15.22
C ALA A 111 4.03 2.88 -14.26
N LEU A 112 4.13 3.48 -13.07
CA LEU A 112 5.03 3.00 -12.01
C LEU A 112 4.72 1.56 -11.64
N PHE A 113 3.45 1.25 -11.41
CA PHE A 113 2.99 -0.07 -11.03
C PHE A 113 3.21 -1.10 -12.15
N ALA A 114 2.92 -0.75 -13.41
CA ALA A 114 3.15 -1.62 -14.56
C ALA A 114 4.61 -2.07 -14.70
N LYS A 115 5.58 -1.24 -14.25
CA LYS A 115 7.00 -1.60 -14.27
C LYS A 115 7.36 -2.72 -13.29
N LEU A 116 6.61 -2.89 -12.19
CA LEU A 116 6.83 -3.98 -11.23
C LEU A 116 6.59 -5.35 -11.86
N GLN A 117 5.52 -5.51 -12.63
CA GLN A 117 5.24 -6.78 -13.31
C GLN A 117 6.36 -7.15 -14.30
N LYS A 118 6.91 -6.17 -15.03
CA LYS A 118 8.02 -6.39 -15.97
C LYS A 118 9.30 -6.83 -15.26
N LYS A 119 9.53 -6.39 -14.02
CA LYS A 119 10.68 -6.79 -13.21
C LYS A 119 10.51 -8.20 -12.64
N LYS A 120 9.33 -8.54 -12.09
CA LYS A 120 9.02 -9.90 -11.61
C LYS A 120 9.17 -10.97 -12.69
N LYS A 121 8.88 -10.65 -13.96
CA LYS A 121 9.08 -11.56 -15.11
C LYS A 121 10.55 -11.74 -15.53
N LYS A 122 11.44 -10.80 -15.18
CA LYS A 122 12.88 -10.86 -15.52
C LYS A 122 13.73 -11.56 -14.46
N GLU A 123 13.18 -11.75 -13.27
CA GLU A 123 13.85 -12.39 -12.12
C GLU A 123 13.47 -13.86 -12.00
N LYS A 124 12.78 -14.42 -13.01
CA LYS A 124 12.30 -15.79 -13.09
C LYS A 124 12.89 -16.50 -14.29
#